data_AF-A0A2V7JEG5-F1
#
_entry.id   AF-A0A2V7JEG5-F1
#
_cell.length_a   1.000
_cell.length_b   1.000
_cell.length_c   1.000
_cell.angle_alpha   90.00
_cell.angle_beta   90.00
_cell.angle_gamma   90.00
#
_symmetry.space_group_name_H-M   'P 1'
#
loop_
_entity.id
_entity.type
_entity.pdbx_description
1 polymer ?
#
loop_
_entity_poly.entity_id
_entity_poly.type
_entity_poly.pdbx_seq_one_letter_code
_entity_poly.pdbx_strand_id
1 'polypeptide(L)'
;MREAVVEAKVAVQETRQAVARTEGELTHERQRLADAERRGRLAAEIQDRETAEIAQRFAARHRERVGVLEKKLAALRDELGLYERELSDMQAQLARAERDRPQTEAERSAERAWRDLQAGGGTRPGVDPQEELLKSQLDRAAREAAADRQLEELKKKMKKD
;
A
#
# COMPACT_ATOMS: atom_id res chain seq x y z
N MET A 1 15.31 6.04 -12.50
CA MET A 1 13.91 6.19 -12.02
C MET A 1 13.19 4.87 -11.90
N ARG A 2 13.04 4.07 -12.98
CA ARG A 2 12.48 2.71 -12.89
C ARG A 2 13.24 1.81 -11.91
N GLU A 3 14.57 1.85 -11.97
CA GLU A 3 15.46 1.13 -11.05
C GLU A 3 15.24 1.55 -9.58
N ALA A 4 15.27 2.85 -9.29
CA ALA A 4 14.97 3.38 -7.95
C ALA A 4 13.58 2.95 -7.41
N VAL A 5 12.55 2.86 -8.27
CA VAL A 5 11.23 2.34 -7.89
C VAL A 5 11.29 0.84 -7.56
N VAL A 6 12.12 0.07 -8.25
CA VAL A 6 12.34 -1.35 -7.94
C VAL A 6 13.07 -1.50 -6.61
N GLU A 7 14.12 -0.72 -6.37
CA GLU A 7 14.85 -0.70 -5.10
C GLU A 7 13.93 -0.32 -3.93
N ALA A 8 13.11 0.73 -4.08
CA ALA A 8 12.13 1.13 -3.09
C ALA A 8 11.09 0.02 -2.80
N LYS A 9 10.65 -0.72 -3.82
CA LYS A 9 9.79 -1.90 -3.62
C LYS A 9 10.47 -2.99 -2.80
N VAL A 10 11.76 -3.25 -3.07
CA VAL A 10 12.54 -4.23 -2.30
C VAL A 10 12.63 -3.80 -0.84
N ALA A 11 12.98 -2.54 -0.57
CA ALA A 11 13.04 -1.99 0.79
C ALA A 11 11.71 -2.12 1.54
N VAL A 12 10.57 -1.79 0.89
CA VAL A 12 9.24 -1.99 1.48
C VAL A 12 9.00 -3.47 1.83
N GLN A 13 9.36 -4.40 0.96
CA GLN A 13 9.17 -5.83 1.24
C GLN A 13 10.07 -6.32 2.37
N GLU A 14 11.33 -5.89 2.41
CA GLU A 14 12.26 -6.23 3.48
C GLU A 14 11.78 -5.72 4.84
N THR A 15 11.30 -4.48 4.92
CA THR A 15 10.74 -3.92 6.15
C THR A 15 9.45 -4.63 6.56
N ARG A 16 8.56 -4.99 5.62
CA ARG A 16 7.37 -5.82 5.93
C ARG A 16 7.74 -7.16 6.53
N GLN A 17 8.76 -7.82 5.98
CA GLN A 17 9.26 -9.08 6.55
C GLN A 17 9.89 -8.87 7.92
N ALA A 18 10.61 -7.78 8.14
CA ALA A 18 11.19 -7.44 9.44
C ALA A 18 10.11 -7.19 10.51
N VAL A 19 9.02 -6.52 10.15
CA VAL A 19 7.83 -6.34 10.99
C VAL A 19 7.25 -7.71 11.37
N ALA A 20 6.94 -8.57 10.39
CA ALA A 20 6.35 -9.88 10.65
C ALA A 20 7.24 -10.77 11.52
N ARG A 21 8.56 -10.78 11.29
CA ARG A 21 9.51 -11.50 12.15
C ARG A 21 9.49 -10.97 13.59
N THR A 22 9.52 -9.65 13.76
CA THR A 22 9.51 -9.02 15.09
C THR A 22 8.20 -9.26 15.84
N GLU A 23 7.06 -9.31 15.13
CA GLU A 23 5.76 -9.68 15.72
C GLU A 23 5.76 -11.13 16.22
N GLY A 24 6.34 -12.06 15.45
CA GLY A 24 6.52 -13.44 15.87
C GLY A 24 7.44 -13.57 17.09
N GLU A 25 8.57 -12.86 17.10
CA GLU A 25 9.49 -12.80 18.24
C GLU A 25 8.79 -12.24 19.50
N LEU A 26 8.04 -11.16 19.35
CA LEU A 26 7.29 -10.53 20.44
C LEU A 26 6.23 -11.47 21.02
N THR A 27 5.52 -12.20 20.15
CA THR A 27 4.51 -13.19 20.57
C THR A 27 5.15 -14.31 21.39
N HIS A 28 6.26 -14.88 20.90
CA HIS A 28 6.99 -15.91 21.64
C HIS A 28 7.56 -15.39 22.96
N GLU A 29 8.07 -14.15 23.00
CA GLU A 29 8.62 -13.58 24.22
C GLU A 29 7.54 -13.31 25.27
N ARG A 30 6.36 -12.82 24.86
CA ARG A 30 5.21 -12.65 25.75
C ARG A 30 4.74 -13.98 26.33
N GLN A 31 4.77 -15.05 25.54
CA GLN A 31 4.45 -16.38 26.03
C GLN A 31 5.47 -16.88 27.07
N ARG A 32 6.77 -16.68 26.82
CA ARG A 32 7.83 -16.99 27.81
C ARG A 32 7.67 -16.20 29.11
N LEU A 33 7.31 -14.91 29.02
CA LEU A 33 7.00 -14.08 30.18
C LEU A 33 5.83 -14.68 30.99
N ALA A 34 4.71 -14.98 30.32
CA ALA A 34 3.53 -15.54 30.98
C ALA A 34 3.82 -16.90 31.63
N ASP A 35 4.64 -17.73 30.98
CA ASP A 35 5.09 -19.01 31.54
C ASP A 35 5.95 -18.84 32.79
N ALA A 36 6.93 -17.93 32.77
CA ALA A 36 7.77 -17.63 33.92
C ALA A 36 6.94 -17.09 35.10
N GLU A 37 6.01 -16.17 34.83
CA GLU A 37 5.12 -15.63 35.86
C GLU A 37 4.19 -16.70 36.45
N ARG A 38 3.62 -17.57 35.61
CA ARG A 38 2.78 -18.69 36.07
C ARG A 38 3.57 -19.64 36.97
N ARG A 39 4.78 -20.04 36.54
CA ARG A 39 5.65 -20.93 37.33
C ARG A 39 6.04 -20.29 38.67
N GLY A 40 6.34 -19.00 38.67
CA GLY A 40 6.64 -18.27 39.90
C GLY A 40 5.47 -18.25 40.89
N ARG A 41 4.23 -18.05 40.40
CA ARG A 41 3.02 -18.14 41.24
C ARG A 41 2.83 -19.53 41.83
N LEU A 42 2.92 -20.58 41.01
CA LEU A 42 2.79 -21.97 41.46
C LEU A 42 3.85 -22.34 42.51
N ALA A 43 5.10 -21.92 42.31
CA ALA A 43 6.17 -22.14 43.28
C ALA A 43 5.90 -21.44 44.61
N ALA A 44 5.40 -20.20 44.56
CA ALA A 44 5.02 -19.45 45.76
C ALA A 44 3.88 -20.12 46.54
N GLU A 45 2.89 -20.69 45.84
CA GLU A 45 1.76 -21.41 46.45
C GLU A 45 2.22 -22.63 47.27
N ILE A 46 3.25 -23.34 46.81
CA ILE A 46 3.84 -24.50 47.51
C ILE A 46 5.00 -24.12 48.44
N GLN A 47 5.22 -22.81 48.66
CA GLN A 47 6.31 -22.26 49.50
C GLN A 47 7.74 -22.62 49.02
N ASP A 48 7.90 -22.97 47.74
CA ASP A 48 9.21 -23.10 47.11
C ASP A 48 9.76 -21.71 46.76
N ARG A 49 10.48 -21.13 47.73
CA ARG A 49 11.03 -19.77 47.63
C ARG A 49 12.11 -19.65 46.57
N GLU A 50 12.97 -20.66 46.43
CA GLU A 50 14.07 -20.63 45.48
C GLU A 50 13.53 -20.58 44.04
N THR A 51 12.59 -21.47 43.70
CA THR A 51 11.97 -21.47 42.37
C THR A 51 11.19 -20.19 42.11
N ALA A 52 10.47 -19.67 43.12
CA ALA A 52 9.72 -18.41 42.99
C ALA A 52 10.65 -17.22 42.67
N GLU A 53 11.78 -17.10 43.37
CA GLU A 53 12.77 -16.05 43.13
C GLU A 53 13.41 -16.17 41.74
N ILE A 54 13.77 -17.38 41.33
CA ILE A 54 14.34 -17.64 40.00
C ILE A 54 13.32 -17.23 38.94
N ALA A 55 12.07 -17.68 39.05
CA ALA A 55 11.01 -17.35 38.12
C ALA A 55 10.78 -15.83 38.01
N GLN A 56 10.84 -15.10 39.13
CA GLN A 56 10.74 -13.64 39.14
C GLN A 56 11.89 -12.97 38.36
N ARG A 57 13.13 -13.44 38.53
CA ARG A 57 14.28 -12.93 37.75
C ARG A 57 14.14 -13.21 36.25
N PHE A 58 13.64 -14.38 35.87
CA PHE A 58 13.33 -14.69 34.47
C PHE A 58 12.22 -13.80 33.91
N ALA A 59 11.12 -13.63 34.65
CA ALA A 59 10.02 -12.75 34.26
C ALA A 59 10.48 -11.30 34.10
N ALA A 60 11.35 -10.79 34.97
CA ALA A 60 11.92 -9.45 34.82
C ALA A 60 12.68 -9.29 33.49
N ARG A 61 13.58 -10.23 33.17
CA ARG A 61 14.32 -10.24 31.90
C ARG A 61 13.42 -10.33 30.67
N HIS A 62 12.41 -11.21 30.71
CA HIS A 62 11.46 -11.34 29.61
C HIS A 62 10.63 -10.06 29.43
N ARG A 63 10.24 -9.39 30.52
CA ARG A 63 9.51 -8.12 30.46
C ARG A 63 10.34 -7.00 29.83
N GLU A 64 11.62 -6.90 30.18
CA GLU A 64 12.55 -5.97 29.53
C GLU A 64 12.65 -6.26 28.02
N ARG A 65 12.82 -7.53 27.65
CA ARG A 65 12.92 -7.94 26.24
C ARG A 65 11.63 -7.68 25.47
N VAL A 66 10.46 -7.93 26.05
CA VAL A 66 9.15 -7.53 25.49
C VAL A 66 9.14 -6.03 25.21
N GLY A 67 9.52 -5.19 26.18
CA GLY A 67 9.54 -3.74 25.99
C GLY A 67 10.49 -3.27 24.88
N VAL A 68 11.65 -3.92 24.71
CA VAL A 68 12.57 -3.64 23.60
C VAL A 68 11.94 -4.04 22.25
N LEU A 69 11.34 -5.24 22.18
CA LEU A 69 10.70 -5.73 20.95
C LEU A 69 9.49 -4.87 20.55
N GLU A 70 8.72 -4.38 21.52
CA GLU A 70 7.60 -3.45 21.27
C GLU A 70 8.10 -2.12 20.66
N LYS A 71 9.16 -1.53 21.22
CA LYS A 71 9.77 -0.31 20.68
C LYS A 71 10.33 -0.54 19.27
N LYS A 72 11.01 -1.66 19.05
CA LYS A 72 11.52 -2.06 17.73
C LYS A 72 10.38 -2.22 16.73
N LEU A 73 9.29 -2.88 17.12
CA LEU A 73 8.12 -3.07 16.27
C LEU A 73 7.44 -1.75 15.90
N ALA A 74 7.33 -0.82 16.86
CA ALA A 74 6.80 0.52 16.59
C ALA A 74 7.67 1.26 15.56
N ALA A 75 8.99 1.30 15.77
CA ALA A 75 9.92 1.94 14.83
C ALA A 75 9.84 1.34 13.42
N LEU A 76 9.83 0.00 13.29
CA LEU A 76 9.71 -0.67 12.00
C LEU A 76 8.39 -0.37 11.28
N ARG A 77 7.29 -0.20 12.01
CA ARG A 77 5.99 0.18 11.42
C ARG A 77 6.01 1.63 10.94
N ASP A 78 6.62 2.53 11.69
CA ASP A 78 6.78 3.93 11.30
C ASP A 78 7.67 4.05 10.05
N GLU A 79 8.79 3.32 10.00
CA GLU A 79 9.67 3.21 8.83
C GLU A 79 8.94 2.64 7.62
N LEU A 80 8.17 1.56 7.81
CA LEU A 80 7.37 0.99 6.72
C LEU A 80 6.40 2.02 6.13
N GLY A 81 5.72 2.79 6.98
CA GLY A 81 4.82 3.85 6.53
C GLY A 81 5.54 4.97 5.77
N LEU A 82 6.80 5.28 6.11
CA LEU A 82 7.62 6.21 5.32
C LEU A 82 7.96 5.62 3.95
N TYR A 83 8.49 4.40 3.89
CA TYR A 83 8.86 3.77 2.62
C TYR A 83 7.68 3.54 1.69
N GLU A 84 6.50 3.22 2.22
CA GLU A 84 5.28 3.07 1.42
C GLU A 84 4.84 4.39 0.77
N ARG A 85 4.96 5.51 1.50
CA ARG A 85 4.68 6.85 0.96
C ARG A 85 5.69 7.25 -0.10
N GLU A 86 6.98 7.08 0.18
CA GLU A 86 8.05 7.37 -0.78
C GLU A 86 7.91 6.54 -2.07
N LEU A 87 7.61 5.25 -1.95
CA LEU A 87 7.35 4.40 -3.11
C LEU A 87 6.15 4.90 -3.92
N SER A 88 5.06 5.29 -3.25
CA SER A 88 3.86 5.83 -3.92
C SER A 88 4.19 7.10 -4.71
N ASP A 89 4.96 8.02 -4.11
CA ASP A 89 5.39 9.25 -4.75
C ASP A 89 6.30 8.96 -5.96
N MET A 90 7.28 8.07 -5.81
CA MET A 90 8.16 7.67 -6.91
C MET A 90 7.39 7.03 -8.07
N GLN A 91 6.39 6.19 -7.77
CA GLN A 91 5.51 5.60 -8.78
C GLN A 91 4.67 6.65 -9.51
N ALA A 92 4.13 7.63 -8.78
CA ALA A 92 3.37 8.72 -9.37
C ALA A 92 4.23 9.59 -10.29
N GLN A 93 5.45 9.90 -9.87
CA GLN A 93 6.41 10.64 -10.69
C GLN A 93 6.81 9.84 -11.94
N LEU A 94 7.04 8.52 -11.80
CA LEU A 94 7.40 7.66 -12.94
C LEU A 94 6.26 7.62 -13.97
N ALA A 95 5.03 7.46 -13.51
CA ALA A 95 3.86 7.45 -14.39
C ALA A 95 3.68 8.78 -15.13
N ARG A 96 3.96 9.92 -14.49
CA ARG A 96 3.97 11.24 -15.15
C ARG A 96 5.08 11.32 -16.19
N ALA A 97 6.30 10.95 -15.83
CA ALA A 97 7.45 10.96 -16.75
C ALA A 97 7.22 10.06 -17.98
N GLU A 98 6.55 8.91 -17.81
CA GLU A 98 6.20 8.02 -18.92
C GLU A 98 5.10 8.60 -19.83
N ARG A 99 4.15 9.36 -19.29
CA ARG A 99 3.12 10.05 -20.07
C ARG A 99 3.67 11.24 -20.84
N ASP A 100 4.55 12.02 -20.20
CA ASP A 100 5.11 13.24 -20.76
C ASP A 100 6.31 12.96 -21.69
N ARG A 101 6.76 11.70 -21.76
CA ARG A 101 7.86 11.28 -22.64
C ARG A 101 7.49 11.56 -24.11
N PRO A 102 8.35 12.28 -24.85
CA PRO A 102 8.15 12.42 -26.28
C PRO A 102 8.20 11.05 -26.95
N GLN A 103 7.18 10.75 -27.74
CA GLN A 103 7.12 9.51 -28.50
C GLN A 103 8.36 9.41 -29.42
N THR A 104 8.93 8.23 -29.49
CA THR A 104 9.97 7.93 -30.49
C THR A 104 9.36 7.90 -31.89
N GLU A 105 10.20 8.04 -32.92
CA GLU A 105 9.73 8.00 -34.30
C GLU A 105 9.11 6.65 -34.68
N ALA A 106 9.65 5.56 -34.13
CA ALA A 106 9.08 4.22 -34.28
C ALA A 106 7.68 4.11 -33.64
N GLU A 107 7.49 4.67 -32.43
CA GLU A 107 6.18 4.71 -31.77
C GLU A 107 5.18 5.58 -32.55
N ARG A 108 5.61 6.74 -33.06
CA ARG A 108 4.77 7.58 -33.94
C ARG A 108 4.38 6.87 -35.23
N SER A 109 5.32 6.13 -35.83
CA SER A 109 5.07 5.37 -37.04
C SER A 109 4.11 4.21 -36.80
N ALA A 110 4.28 3.49 -35.68
CA ALA A 110 3.34 2.45 -35.26
C ALA A 110 1.95 3.04 -34.99
N GLU A 111 1.86 4.19 -34.33
CA GLU A 111 0.58 4.85 -34.05
C GLU A 111 -0.13 5.28 -35.35
N ARG A 112 0.61 5.74 -36.36
CA ARG A 112 0.05 6.01 -37.71
C ARG A 112 -0.44 4.74 -38.39
N ALA A 113 0.37 3.68 -38.41
CA ALA A 113 -0.03 2.39 -38.99
C ALA A 113 -1.29 1.81 -38.32
N TRP A 114 -1.43 1.99 -37.00
CA TRP A 114 -2.63 1.57 -36.29
C TRP A 114 -3.86 2.43 -36.61
N ARG A 115 -3.70 3.75 -36.77
CA ARG A 115 -4.79 4.63 -37.22
C ARG A 115 -5.27 4.27 -38.62
N ASP A 116 -4.35 3.99 -39.53
CA ASP A 116 -4.68 3.59 -40.90
C ASP A 116 -5.42 2.24 -40.91
N LEU A 117 -4.99 1.30 -40.07
CA LEU A 117 -5.65 0.00 -39.90
C LEU A 117 -7.07 0.15 -39.33
N GLN A 118 -7.27 1.01 -38.33
CA GLN A 118 -8.60 1.29 -37.76
C GLN A 118 -9.53 1.97 -38.75
N ALA A 119 -9.02 2.92 -39.55
CA ALA A 119 -9.79 3.54 -40.63
C ALA A 119 -10.24 2.50 -41.69
N GLY A 120 -9.43 1.45 -41.89
CA GLY A 120 -9.77 0.29 -42.71
C GLY A 120 -10.64 -0.77 -42.03
N GLY A 121 -11.13 -0.53 -40.80
CA GLY A 121 -11.98 -1.46 -40.04
C GLY A 121 -11.23 -2.55 -39.28
N GLY A 122 -9.90 -2.48 -39.20
CA GLY A 122 -9.08 -3.39 -38.39
C GLY A 122 -9.02 -3.01 -36.91
N THR A 123 -8.85 -4.00 -36.04
CA THR A 123 -8.76 -3.83 -34.58
C THR A 123 -7.32 -3.74 -34.09
N ARG A 124 -7.05 -2.82 -33.15
CA ARG A 124 -5.74 -2.68 -32.50
C ARG A 124 -5.57 -3.77 -31.43
N PRO A 125 -4.45 -4.52 -31.41
CA PRO A 125 -4.18 -5.50 -30.36
C PRO A 125 -4.08 -4.83 -28.98
N GLY A 126 -4.73 -5.40 -27.96
CA GLY A 126 -4.67 -4.92 -26.57
C GLY A 126 -5.67 -3.82 -26.21
N VAL A 127 -6.56 -3.44 -27.13
CA VAL A 127 -7.74 -2.60 -26.84
C VAL A 127 -8.97 -3.48 -26.95
N ASP A 128 -9.67 -3.70 -25.83
CA ASP A 128 -10.93 -4.43 -25.82
C ASP A 128 -12.03 -3.57 -26.46
N PRO A 129 -12.65 -3.99 -27.59
CA PRO A 129 -13.73 -3.25 -28.23
C PRO A 129 -14.91 -2.93 -27.29
N GLN A 130 -15.19 -3.81 -26.32
CA GLN A 130 -16.24 -3.57 -25.32
C GLN A 130 -15.87 -2.44 -24.35
N GLU A 131 -14.60 -2.36 -23.95
CA GLU A 131 -14.10 -1.33 -23.03
C GLU A 131 -14.09 0.05 -23.69
N GLU A 132 -13.71 0.12 -24.98
CA GLU A 132 -13.73 1.37 -25.75
C GLU A 132 -15.16 1.88 -25.96
N LEU A 133 -16.10 0.97 -26.24
CA LEU A 133 -17.51 1.31 -26.37
C LEU A 133 -18.07 1.83 -25.03
N LEU A 134 -17.75 1.19 -23.91
CA LEU A 134 -18.17 1.63 -22.58
C LEU A 134 -17.63 3.03 -22.25
N LYS A 135 -16.36 3.29 -22.57
CA LYS A 135 -15.74 4.62 -22.42
C LYS A 135 -16.49 5.68 -23.22
N SER A 136 -16.80 5.40 -24.49
CA SER A 136 -17.53 6.32 -25.35
C SER A 136 -18.94 6.65 -24.82
N GLN A 137 -19.61 5.67 -24.21
CA GLN A 137 -20.93 5.85 -23.60
C GLN A 137 -20.84 6.70 -22.33
N LEU A 138 -19.84 6.48 -21.48
CA LEU A 138 -19.62 7.27 -20.26
C LEU A 138 -19.26 8.73 -20.59
N ASP A 139 -18.41 8.96 -21.59
CA ASP A 139 -18.05 10.31 -22.04
C ASP A 139 -19.26 11.06 -22.61
N ARG A 140 -20.13 10.37 -23.35
CA ARG A 140 -21.40 10.94 -23.83
C ARG A 140 -22.32 11.31 -22.67
N ALA A 141 -22.50 10.41 -21.71
CA ALA A 141 -23.33 10.66 -20.54
C ALA A 141 -22.79 11.83 -19.69
N ALA A 142 -21.48 11.97 -19.56
CA ALA A 142 -20.86 13.08 -18.85
C ALA A 142 -21.10 14.44 -19.53
N ARG A 143 -21.07 14.48 -20.87
CA ARG A 143 -21.39 15.70 -21.64
C ARG A 143 -22.87 16.07 -21.54
N GLU A 144 -23.76 15.09 -21.63
CA GLU A 144 -25.20 15.30 -21.47
C GLU A 144 -25.54 15.84 -20.07
N ALA A 145 -24.96 15.23 -19.02
CA ALA A 145 -25.14 15.71 -17.65
C ALA A 145 -24.57 17.13 -17.41
N ALA A 146 -23.47 17.49 -18.09
CA ALA A 146 -22.92 18.85 -18.01
C ALA A 146 -23.84 19.87 -18.71
N ALA A 147 -24.41 19.52 -19.86
CA ALA A 147 -25.36 20.37 -20.57
C ALA A 147 -26.66 20.57 -19.77
N ASP A 148 -27.18 19.52 -19.13
CA ASP A 148 -28.37 19.60 -18.29
C ASP A 148 -28.17 20.55 -17.09
N ARG A 149 -26.99 20.52 -16.46
CA ARG A 149 -26.65 21.45 -15.37
C ARG A 149 -26.64 22.90 -15.85
N GLN A 150 -26.06 23.16 -17.02
CA GLN A 150 -26.04 24.49 -17.62
C GLN A 150 -27.46 24.99 -17.94
N LEU A 151 -28.32 24.11 -18.45
CA LEU A 151 -29.73 24.44 -18.72
C LEU A 151 -30.50 24.74 -17.43
N GLU A 152 -30.29 23.98 -16.36
CA GLU A 152 -30.93 24.24 -15.06
C GLU A 152 -30.46 25.56 -14.43
N GLU A 153 -29.18 25.91 -14.56
CA GLU A 153 -28.67 27.21 -14.14
C GLU A 153 -29.27 28.37 -14.93
N LEU A 154 -29.44 28.22 -16.25
CA LEU A 154 -30.11 29.22 -17.10
C LEU A 154 -31.59 29.36 -16.75
N LYS A 155 -32.31 28.25 -16.55
CA LYS A 155 -33.73 28.26 -16.11
C LYS A 155 -33.90 28.95 -14.76
N LYS A 156 -32.99 28.72 -13.80
CA LYS A 156 -33.01 29.39 -12.49
C LYS A 156 -32.77 30.89 -12.60
N LYS A 157 -31.91 31.35 -13.51
CA LYS A 157 -31.70 32.77 -13.79
C LYS A 157 -32.94 33.41 -14.42
N MET A 158 -33.56 32.76 -15.40
CA MET A 158 -34.75 33.26 -16.08
C MET A 158 -36.04 33.30 -15.22
N LYS A 159 -36.13 32.50 -14.15
CA LYS A 159 -37.26 32.53 -13.20
C LYS A 159 -37.13 33.59 -12.10
N LYS A 160 -35.99 34.28 -12.03
CA LYS A 160 -35.66 35.25 -10.99
C LYS A 160 -35.76 36.71 -11.45
N ASP A 161 -36.05 36.92 -12.74
CA ASP A 161 -36.50 38.16 -13.36
C ASP A 161 -38.03 38.12 -13.55
#